data_AF-A0A940AGK9-F1
#
_entry.id   AF-A0A940AGK9-F1
#
_cell.length_a   1.000
_cell.length_b   1.000
_cell.length_c   1.000
_cell.angle_alpha   90.00
_cell.angle_beta   90.00
_cell.angle_gamma   90.00
#
_symmetry.space_group_name_H-M   'P 1'
#
loop_
_entity.id
_entity.type
_entity.pdbx_description
1 polymer ?
#
loop_
_entity_poly.entity_id
_entity_poly.type
_entity_poly.pdbx_seq_one_letter_code
_entity_poly.pdbx_strand_id
1 'polypeptide(L)'
;MKQTLAASLILSLLMTGCLQNGKVESKPEAEQPKQETKQPKQETKQPKQEAKPAKQIVKKAVKKLPALPQIVGTTNKSALSYQPGEEMVYTFKMDFASIPPVKGFLKYVRRGDDGKTFSGQVPADQELVVKTSLDRPGFVNVDVSLVDEKGKMLMVEMPLPNGKTVKRRVQYFAGTAVHPEKLTDCGEPADFDAFWEKQKKRLAEVPFEGKVTTGLVKTVKNGKI
;
A
#
# COMPACT_ATOMS: atom_id res chain seq x y z
N MET A 1 -42.21 -34.30 25.26
CA MET A 1 -43.51 -33.98 24.64
C MET A 1 -43.80 -32.50 24.88
N LYS A 2 -44.06 -31.77 23.79
CA LYS A 2 -44.67 -30.43 23.67
C LYS A 2 -43.86 -29.22 24.20
N GLN A 3 -43.42 -28.37 23.26
CA GLN A 3 -43.52 -26.90 23.25
C GLN A 3 -43.03 -26.41 21.86
N THR A 4 -43.93 -26.32 20.86
CA THR A 4 -44.66 -25.14 20.37
C THR A 4 -43.78 -24.09 19.67
N LEU A 5 -43.84 -24.09 18.33
CA LEU A 5 -43.36 -23.03 17.44
C LEU A 5 -44.26 -21.78 17.57
N ALA A 6 -43.66 -20.60 17.48
CA ALA A 6 -44.35 -19.38 17.07
C ALA A 6 -43.48 -18.64 16.05
N ALA A 7 -43.94 -18.65 14.79
CA ALA A 7 -43.48 -17.80 13.72
C ALA A 7 -44.14 -16.42 13.85
N SER A 8 -43.40 -15.34 13.59
CA SER A 8 -43.97 -14.01 13.39
C SER A 8 -43.44 -13.42 12.09
N LEU A 9 -44.35 -13.37 11.11
CA LEU A 9 -44.28 -12.65 9.84
C LEU A 9 -44.60 -11.16 10.09
N ILE A 10 -43.80 -10.24 9.54
CA ILE A 10 -44.22 -8.86 9.18
C ILE A 10 -43.45 -8.54 7.89
N LEU A 11 -43.96 -8.91 6.71
CA LEU A 11 -44.79 -8.11 5.79
C LEU A 11 -44.36 -6.64 5.59
N SER A 12 -43.68 -6.47 4.46
CA SER A 12 -43.48 -5.31 3.59
C SER A 12 -44.43 -4.12 3.69
N LEU A 13 -43.87 -2.90 3.59
CA LEU A 13 -44.51 -1.76 2.95
C LEU A 13 -43.55 -1.14 1.91
N LEU A 14 -44.04 -1.07 0.68
CA LEU A 14 -43.38 -0.61 -0.54
C LEU A 14 -44.32 0.45 -1.14
N MET A 15 -43.84 1.68 -1.37
CA MET A 15 -44.36 2.69 -2.32
C MET A 15 -43.19 3.67 -2.53
N THR A 16 -42.40 3.61 -3.61
CA THR A 16 -42.67 3.96 -5.01
C THR A 16 -43.03 5.44 -5.23
N GLY A 17 -42.13 6.14 -5.92
CA GLY A 17 -42.48 7.12 -6.95
C GLY A 17 -42.17 8.60 -6.63
N CYS A 18 -41.17 9.16 -7.32
CA CYS A 18 -41.42 10.15 -8.39
C CYS A 18 -40.09 10.64 -9.02
N LEU A 19 -39.87 10.27 -10.28
CA LEU A 19 -39.15 11.05 -11.28
C LEU A 19 -40.01 12.27 -11.64
N GLN A 20 -39.46 13.50 -11.69
CA GLN A 20 -39.50 14.33 -12.91
C GLN A 20 -38.75 15.67 -12.78
N ASN A 21 -38.18 16.01 -13.93
CA ASN A 21 -37.42 17.19 -14.33
C ASN A 21 -37.97 18.55 -13.85
N GLY A 22 -37.04 19.44 -13.48
CA GLY A 22 -37.26 20.88 -13.32
C GLY A 22 -36.07 21.66 -13.87
N LYS A 23 -36.32 22.35 -14.97
CA LYS A 23 -35.46 23.22 -15.78
C LYS A 23 -35.05 24.49 -15.01
N VAL A 24 -33.78 24.90 -15.06
CA VAL A 24 -33.41 26.32 -14.90
C VAL A 24 -32.50 26.71 -16.06
N GLU A 25 -32.97 27.72 -16.77
CA GLU A 25 -32.40 28.33 -17.95
C GLU A 25 -31.10 29.09 -17.67
N SER A 26 -30.33 29.18 -18.75
CA SER A 26 -29.01 29.75 -18.95
C SER A 26 -28.96 31.26 -19.18
N LYS A 27 -27.72 31.78 -19.12
CA LYS A 27 -27.03 32.84 -19.93
C LYS A 27 -26.73 34.18 -19.21
N PRO A 28 -25.72 34.98 -19.67
CA PRO A 28 -24.55 34.76 -20.56
C PRO A 28 -23.19 35.10 -19.89
N GLU A 29 -22.03 34.53 -20.23
CA GLU A 29 -21.22 34.56 -21.47
C GLU A 29 -20.41 35.86 -21.70
N ALA A 30 -19.08 35.70 -21.63
CA ALA A 30 -18.05 36.36 -22.44
C ALA A 30 -16.82 35.42 -22.41
N GLU A 31 -16.64 34.49 -23.35
CA GLU A 31 -16.08 34.61 -24.71
C GLU A 31 -14.60 35.08 -24.70
N GLN A 32 -13.63 34.14 -24.59
CA GLN A 32 -12.83 33.45 -25.65
C GLN A 32 -11.48 34.17 -25.96
N PRO A 33 -10.43 33.52 -26.54
CA PRO A 33 -10.52 32.50 -27.59
C PRO A 33 -9.55 31.29 -27.57
N LYS A 34 -9.96 30.33 -28.42
CA LYS A 34 -9.34 29.07 -28.86
C LYS A 34 -8.00 29.23 -29.59
N GLN A 35 -7.24 28.13 -29.62
CA GLN A 35 -6.58 27.46 -30.77
C GLN A 35 -5.45 26.57 -30.20
N GLU A 36 -4.97 25.46 -30.76
CA GLU A 36 -5.33 24.49 -31.79
C GLU A 36 -4.23 23.41 -31.69
N THR A 37 -4.57 22.15 -31.90
CA THR A 37 -3.68 20.98 -31.80
C THR A 37 -2.55 21.01 -32.83
N LYS A 38 -1.26 20.95 -32.42
CA LYS A 38 -0.16 20.36 -33.21
C LYS A 38 0.94 19.76 -32.33
N GLN A 39 1.22 18.46 -32.50
CA GLN A 39 2.49 17.83 -32.09
C GLN A 39 3.66 18.45 -32.88
N PRO A 40 4.87 18.50 -32.28
CA PRO A 40 6.03 18.12 -33.08
C PRO A 40 7.05 17.24 -32.33
N LYS A 41 7.35 16.10 -32.97
CA LYS A 41 8.66 15.63 -33.42
C LYS A 41 9.88 15.88 -32.51
N GLN A 42 10.47 14.77 -32.06
CA GLN A 42 11.86 14.65 -31.63
C GLN A 42 12.80 15.09 -32.75
N GLU A 43 13.77 15.94 -32.43
CA GLU A 43 15.02 16.01 -33.17
C GLU A 43 16.19 16.37 -32.25
N THR A 44 17.22 15.55 -32.38
CA THR A 44 18.48 15.46 -31.65
C THR A 44 19.28 16.77 -31.68
N LYS A 45 19.89 17.15 -30.53
CA LYS A 45 21.20 17.83 -30.49
C LYS A 45 21.79 17.80 -29.07
N GLN A 46 22.88 17.05 -28.93
CA GLN A 46 23.80 17.06 -27.78
C GLN A 46 24.54 18.41 -27.68
N PRO A 47 24.82 18.91 -26.46
CA PRO A 47 25.98 19.77 -26.24
C PRO A 47 27.08 19.01 -25.49
N LYS A 48 28.14 18.79 -26.25
CA LYS A 48 29.57 18.70 -25.92
C LYS A 48 29.97 18.82 -24.43
N GLN A 49 30.62 17.76 -23.96
CA GLN A 49 31.38 17.71 -22.71
C GLN A 49 32.56 18.68 -22.74
N GLU A 50 32.77 19.40 -21.63
CA GLU A 50 34.04 20.02 -21.30
C GLU A 50 34.49 19.49 -19.93
N ALA A 51 35.61 18.76 -19.95
CA ALA A 51 36.12 17.98 -18.82
C ALA A 51 36.83 18.87 -17.79
N LYS A 52 36.52 18.65 -16.51
CA LYS A 52 37.36 19.04 -15.37
C LYS A 52 37.57 17.81 -14.46
N PRO A 53 38.75 17.66 -13.83
CA PRO A 53 39.35 16.36 -13.56
C PRO A 53 38.67 15.58 -12.43
N ALA A 54 38.55 14.27 -12.64
CA ALA A 54 37.99 13.31 -11.70
C ALA A 54 38.84 13.20 -10.42
N LYS A 55 38.29 13.62 -9.29
CA LYS A 55 38.72 13.06 -7.99
C LYS A 55 38.24 11.62 -7.95
N GLN A 56 39.17 10.66 -7.98
CA GLN A 56 38.87 9.25 -7.75
C GLN A 56 38.16 9.09 -6.41
N ILE A 57 36.85 8.86 -6.47
CA ILE A 57 36.13 8.28 -5.36
C ILE A 57 36.56 6.81 -5.34
N VAL A 58 37.50 6.49 -4.46
CA VAL A 58 37.87 5.10 -4.15
C VAL A 58 36.58 4.42 -3.70
N LYS A 59 35.99 3.60 -4.58
CA LYS A 59 34.89 2.71 -4.24
C LYS A 59 35.45 1.71 -3.22
N LYS A 60 35.29 2.00 -1.92
CA LYS A 60 35.52 1.00 -0.88
C LYS A 60 34.69 -0.23 -1.26
N ALA A 61 35.36 -1.36 -1.44
CA ALA A 61 34.71 -2.63 -1.68
C ALA A 61 33.76 -2.91 -0.51
N VAL A 62 32.46 -2.76 -0.74
CA VAL A 62 31.45 -3.23 0.20
C VAL A 62 31.55 -4.74 0.18
N LYS A 63 32.12 -5.33 1.25
CA LYS A 63 32.17 -6.79 1.42
C LYS A 63 30.73 -7.30 1.34
N LYS A 64 30.40 -8.06 0.29
CA LYS A 64 29.06 -8.60 0.05
C LYS A 64 28.65 -9.41 1.27
N LEU A 65 27.53 -9.06 1.91
CA LEU A 65 26.97 -9.85 3.00
C LEU A 65 26.66 -11.28 2.49
N PRO A 66 26.80 -12.31 3.33
CA PRO A 66 26.42 -13.67 2.95
C PRO A 66 24.93 -13.69 2.56
N ALA A 67 24.59 -14.54 1.58
CA ALA A 67 23.20 -14.77 1.21
C ALA A 67 22.47 -15.40 2.40
N LEU A 68 21.38 -14.77 2.83
CA LEU A 68 20.56 -15.24 3.94
C LEU A 68 19.36 -16.02 3.42
N PRO A 69 18.89 -17.02 4.18
CA PRO A 69 17.63 -17.70 3.86
C PRO A 69 16.49 -16.68 3.76
N GLN A 70 15.68 -16.81 2.72
CA GLN A 70 14.60 -15.89 2.40
C GLN A 70 13.44 -16.62 1.73
N ILE A 71 12.24 -16.06 1.84
CA ILE A 71 11.11 -16.51 1.05
C ILE A 71 11.12 -15.71 -0.25
N VAL A 72 11.03 -16.40 -1.37
CA VAL A 72 10.86 -15.80 -2.70
C VAL A 72 9.40 -15.94 -3.09
N GLY A 73 8.76 -14.82 -3.42
CA GLY A 73 7.36 -14.77 -3.83
C GLY A 73 7.20 -14.15 -5.22
N THR A 74 6.27 -14.69 -5.99
CA THR A 74 5.84 -14.13 -7.27
C THR A 74 4.31 -14.18 -7.40
N THR A 75 3.79 -13.41 -8.34
CA THR A 75 2.39 -13.45 -8.77
C THR A 75 2.33 -13.78 -10.25
N ASN A 76 1.21 -14.35 -10.71
CA ASN A 76 1.01 -14.73 -12.12
C ASN A 76 1.07 -13.56 -13.12
N LYS A 77 0.92 -12.32 -12.64
CA LYS A 77 1.13 -11.09 -13.41
C LYS A 77 1.51 -9.91 -12.51
N SER A 78 1.60 -8.71 -13.08
CA SER A 78 1.84 -7.48 -12.34
C SER A 78 0.86 -7.31 -11.17
N ALA A 79 1.40 -6.99 -10.00
CA ALA A 79 0.64 -6.91 -8.76
C ALA A 79 -0.50 -5.87 -8.79
N LEU A 80 -0.42 -4.87 -9.67
CA LEU A 80 -1.36 -3.74 -9.72
C LEU A 80 -2.33 -3.81 -10.90
N SER A 81 -2.36 -4.90 -11.67
CA SER A 81 -3.12 -4.97 -12.93
C SER A 81 -4.31 -5.93 -12.91
N TYR A 82 -4.76 -6.37 -11.74
CA TYR A 82 -5.91 -7.27 -11.62
C TYR A 82 -7.24 -6.57 -11.86
N GLN A 83 -8.15 -7.29 -12.50
CA GLN A 83 -9.54 -6.88 -12.73
C GLN A 83 -10.46 -7.49 -11.66
N PRO A 84 -11.67 -6.93 -11.44
CA PRO A 84 -12.62 -7.51 -10.49
C PRO A 84 -13.03 -8.92 -10.93
N GLY A 85 -13.08 -9.84 -9.98
CA GLY A 85 -13.39 -11.25 -10.20
C GLY A 85 -12.23 -12.08 -10.78
N GLU A 86 -11.10 -11.45 -11.13
CA GLU A 86 -9.95 -12.17 -11.69
C GLU A 86 -9.18 -12.96 -10.63
N GLU A 87 -8.77 -14.19 -10.95
CA GLU A 87 -7.95 -15.02 -10.07
C GLU A 87 -6.52 -14.47 -9.97
N MET A 88 -6.12 -14.19 -8.74
CA MET A 88 -4.76 -13.88 -8.32
C MET A 88 -4.10 -15.16 -7.82
N VAL A 89 -2.96 -15.51 -8.39
CA VAL A 89 -2.17 -16.67 -7.98
C VAL A 89 -0.84 -16.19 -7.45
N TYR A 90 -0.62 -16.42 -6.16
CA TYR A 90 0.66 -16.18 -5.51
C TYR A 90 1.40 -17.50 -5.39
N THR A 91 2.69 -17.48 -5.71
CA THR A 91 3.58 -18.63 -5.56
C THR A 91 4.75 -18.22 -4.67
N PHE A 92 4.99 -19.00 -3.62
CA PHE A 92 6.10 -18.79 -2.69
C PHE A 92 6.97 -20.02 -2.58
N LYS A 93 8.28 -19.80 -2.46
CA LYS A 93 9.28 -20.83 -2.21
C LYS A 93 10.26 -20.36 -1.16
N MET A 94 10.76 -21.31 -0.37
CA MET A 94 11.87 -21.05 0.52
C MET A 94 13.19 -21.19 -0.25
N ASP A 95 14.00 -20.13 -0.23
CA ASP A 95 15.41 -20.17 -0.61
C ASP A 95 16.23 -20.28 0.67
N PHE A 96 16.75 -21.47 0.95
CA PHE A 96 17.57 -21.72 2.14
C PHE A 96 19.00 -21.16 2.02
N ALA A 97 19.38 -20.57 0.88
CA ALA A 97 20.74 -20.10 0.63
C ALA A 97 21.79 -21.18 0.99
N SER A 98 22.71 -20.88 1.90
CA SER A 98 23.76 -21.82 2.35
C SER A 98 23.43 -22.55 3.66
N ILE A 99 22.22 -22.38 4.21
CA ILE A 99 21.82 -23.13 5.41
C ILE A 99 21.11 -24.43 5.03
N PRO A 100 21.24 -25.51 5.83
CA PRO A 100 20.47 -26.73 5.62
C PRO A 100 18.96 -26.42 5.65
N PRO A 101 18.16 -27.11 4.83
CA PRO A 101 16.71 -27.02 4.91
C PRO A 101 16.23 -27.24 6.35
N VAL A 102 15.39 -26.33 6.82
CA VAL A 102 14.86 -26.40 8.18
C VAL A 102 13.58 -27.23 8.17
N LYS A 103 13.44 -28.16 9.12
CA LYS A 103 12.15 -28.83 9.36
C LYS A 103 11.17 -27.80 9.92
N GLY A 104 10.14 -27.50 9.15
CA GLY A 104 9.19 -26.44 9.45
C GLY A 104 8.18 -26.23 8.33
N PHE A 105 7.45 -25.12 8.41
CA PHE A 105 6.36 -24.80 7.49
C PHE A 105 6.45 -23.38 6.96
N LEU A 106 6.04 -23.18 5.71
CA LEU A 106 5.62 -21.88 5.20
C LEU A 106 4.16 -21.67 5.60
N LYS A 107 3.94 -20.83 6.62
CA LYS A 107 2.61 -20.43 7.07
C LYS A 107 2.22 -19.11 6.42
N TYR A 108 1.00 -19.01 5.92
CA TYR A 108 0.49 -17.77 5.33
C TYR A 108 -0.81 -17.29 5.97
N VAL A 109 -1.04 -15.99 5.88
CA VAL A 109 -2.32 -15.34 6.19
C VAL A 109 -2.67 -14.41 5.03
N ARG A 110 -3.83 -14.64 4.41
CA ARG A 110 -4.42 -13.74 3.42
C ARG A 110 -5.39 -12.80 4.12
N ARG A 111 -5.31 -11.50 3.84
CA ARG A 111 -6.27 -10.46 4.24
C ARG A 111 -6.63 -9.61 3.03
N GLY A 112 -7.86 -9.17 2.91
CA GLY A 112 -8.26 -8.30 1.80
C GLY A 112 -9.35 -7.33 2.20
N ASP A 113 -9.53 -6.30 1.38
CA ASP A 113 -10.55 -5.26 1.57
C ASP A 113 -11.98 -5.79 1.37
N ASP A 114 -12.15 -7.03 0.89
CA ASP A 114 -13.40 -7.77 0.93
C ASP A 114 -13.78 -8.26 2.35
N GLY A 115 -12.95 -7.98 3.35
CA GLY A 115 -13.14 -8.42 4.73
C GLY A 115 -12.82 -9.89 4.97
N LYS A 116 -12.41 -10.65 3.93
CA LYS A 116 -12.10 -12.07 4.10
C LYS A 116 -10.69 -12.25 4.66
N THR A 117 -10.56 -13.14 5.62
CA THR A 117 -9.28 -13.59 6.17
C THR A 117 -9.24 -15.11 6.19
N PHE A 118 -8.18 -15.69 5.66
CA PHE A 118 -7.93 -17.13 5.77
C PHE A 118 -6.42 -17.40 5.80
N SER A 119 -6.06 -18.58 6.29
CA SER A 119 -4.68 -18.97 6.51
C SER A 119 -4.48 -20.44 6.18
N GLY A 120 -3.24 -20.80 5.89
CA GLY A 120 -2.84 -22.19 5.71
C GLY A 120 -1.34 -22.34 5.90
N GLN A 121 -0.86 -23.55 5.70
CA GLN A 121 0.57 -23.85 5.75
C GLN A 121 0.92 -25.03 4.86
N VAL A 122 2.15 -25.04 4.36
CA VAL A 122 2.76 -26.18 3.67
C VAL A 122 4.15 -26.45 4.26
N PRO A 123 4.67 -27.67 4.17
CA PRO A 123 6.07 -27.95 4.51
C PRO A 123 7.04 -26.95 3.86
N ALA A 124 8.10 -26.56 4.56
CA ALA A 124 9.00 -25.49 4.12
C ALA A 124 9.81 -25.83 2.84
N ASP A 125 9.91 -27.11 2.51
CA ASP A 125 10.52 -27.64 1.29
C ASP A 125 9.57 -27.69 0.09
N GLN A 126 8.28 -27.38 0.29
CA GLN A 126 7.27 -27.35 -0.75
C GLN A 126 6.97 -25.94 -1.26
N GLU A 127 6.50 -25.87 -2.51
CA GLU A 127 5.96 -24.65 -3.09
C GLU A 127 4.60 -24.34 -2.44
N LEU A 128 4.45 -23.12 -1.92
CA LEU A 128 3.17 -22.63 -1.41
C LEU A 128 2.45 -21.87 -2.53
N VAL A 129 1.25 -22.33 -2.89
CA VAL A 129 0.37 -21.63 -3.83
C VAL A 129 -0.86 -21.10 -3.10
N VAL A 130 -1.12 -19.80 -3.22
CA VAL A 130 -2.31 -19.15 -2.66
C VAL A 130 -3.12 -18.55 -3.79
N LYS A 131 -4.39 -18.94 -3.89
CA LYS A 131 -5.34 -18.43 -4.88
C LYS A 131 -6.41 -17.60 -4.20
N THR A 132 -6.74 -16.46 -4.80
CA THR A 132 -7.74 -15.52 -4.27
C THR A 132 -8.24 -14.61 -5.40
N SER A 133 -9.30 -13.86 -5.15
CA SER A 133 -9.77 -12.78 -6.01
C SER A 133 -10.39 -11.67 -5.15
N LEU A 134 -10.71 -10.54 -5.80
CA LEU A 134 -11.59 -9.50 -5.25
C LEU A 134 -12.61 -9.12 -6.33
N ASP A 135 -13.87 -8.94 -5.94
CA ASP A 135 -14.96 -8.55 -6.85
C ASP A 135 -15.14 -7.04 -6.96
N ARG A 136 -14.38 -6.26 -6.19
CA ARG A 136 -14.45 -4.80 -6.11
C ARG A 136 -13.05 -4.19 -6.04
N PRO A 137 -12.88 -2.89 -6.39
CA PRO A 137 -11.62 -2.20 -6.21
C PRO A 137 -11.10 -2.33 -4.77
N GLY A 138 -9.81 -2.61 -4.60
CA GLY A 138 -9.22 -2.90 -3.30
C GLY A 138 -7.88 -3.61 -3.37
N PHE A 139 -7.35 -3.94 -2.20
CA PHE A 139 -6.09 -4.64 -2.03
C PHE A 139 -6.26 -6.00 -1.34
N VAL A 140 -5.36 -6.92 -1.69
CA VAL A 140 -5.16 -8.19 -0.99
C VAL A 140 -3.71 -8.27 -0.54
N ASN A 141 -3.50 -8.60 0.73
CA ASN A 141 -2.21 -8.92 1.30
C ASN A 141 -2.13 -10.41 1.64
N VAL A 142 -1.01 -11.03 1.31
CA VAL A 142 -0.65 -12.39 1.70
C VAL A 142 0.69 -12.32 2.42
N ASP A 143 0.63 -12.52 3.73
CA ASP A 143 1.80 -12.51 4.60
C ASP A 143 2.27 -13.94 4.78
N VAL A 144 3.52 -14.23 4.40
CA VAL A 144 4.12 -15.55 4.50
C VAL A 144 5.26 -15.53 5.50
N SER A 145 5.31 -16.56 6.33
CA SER A 145 6.19 -16.68 7.48
C SER A 145 6.78 -18.08 7.55
N LEU A 146 8.09 -18.19 7.71
CA LEU A 146 8.72 -19.48 7.99
C LEU A 146 8.63 -19.78 9.51
N VAL A 147 8.00 -20.89 9.85
CA VAL A 147 7.79 -21.34 11.23
C VAL A 147 8.40 -22.72 11.46
N ASP A 148 8.77 -23.01 12.70
CA ASP A 148 9.19 -24.35 13.13
C ASP A 148 7.98 -25.31 13.29
N GLU A 149 8.24 -26.56 13.65
CA GLU A 149 7.21 -27.58 13.87
C GLU A 149 6.23 -27.22 15.00
N LYS A 150 6.61 -26.32 15.91
CA LYS A 150 5.77 -25.82 16.99
C LYS A 150 4.99 -24.56 16.60
N GLY A 151 5.10 -24.11 15.34
CA GLY A 151 4.47 -22.91 14.82
C GLY A 151 5.15 -21.61 15.27
N LYS A 152 6.33 -21.68 15.89
CA LYS A 152 7.09 -20.49 16.28
C LYS A 152 7.90 -19.99 15.09
N MET A 153 7.91 -18.67 14.94
CA MET A 153 8.64 -17.99 13.89
C MET A 153 10.15 -18.29 13.96
N LEU A 154 10.74 -18.73 12.84
CA LEU A 154 12.19 -18.92 12.76
C LEU A 154 12.91 -17.56 12.69
N MET A 155 13.95 -17.46 13.52
CA MET A 155 14.82 -16.28 13.61
C MET A 155 16.18 -16.61 13.01
N VAL A 156 16.61 -15.84 12.02
CA VAL A 156 17.90 -15.98 11.37
C VAL A 156 18.84 -14.88 11.81
N GLU A 157 20.09 -15.22 12.03
CA GLU A 157 21.12 -14.27 12.40
C GLU A 157 21.67 -13.58 11.16
N MET A 158 21.55 -12.26 11.12
CA MET A 158 22.11 -11.42 10.07
C MET A 158 23.31 -10.65 10.63
N PRO A 159 24.52 -10.86 10.08
CA PRO A 159 25.66 -10.00 10.38
C PRO A 159 25.46 -8.63 9.74
N LEU A 160 25.76 -7.57 10.48
CA LEU A 160 25.74 -6.19 10.00
C LEU A 160 27.16 -5.73 9.61
N PRO A 161 27.28 -4.70 8.75
CA PRO A 161 28.59 -4.16 8.35
C PRO A 161 29.45 -3.65 9.52
N ASN A 162 28.85 -3.34 10.66
CA ASN A 162 29.52 -2.89 11.88
C ASN A 162 30.00 -4.04 12.80
N GLY A 163 29.93 -5.29 12.34
CA GLY A 163 30.35 -6.47 13.10
C GLY A 163 29.34 -6.96 14.13
N LYS A 164 28.20 -6.30 14.30
CA LYS A 164 27.11 -6.77 15.17
C LYS A 164 26.23 -7.78 14.44
N THR A 165 25.55 -8.64 15.18
CA THR A 165 24.56 -9.58 14.63
C THR A 165 23.18 -9.22 15.15
N VAL A 166 22.19 -9.24 14.26
CA VAL A 166 20.77 -9.05 14.61
C VAL A 166 19.96 -10.27 14.21
N LYS A 167 19.01 -10.65 15.05
CA LYS A 167 18.06 -11.72 14.74
C LYS A 167 16.90 -11.15 13.94
N ARG A 168 16.58 -11.76 12.80
CA ARG A 168 15.46 -11.37 11.94
C ARG A 168 14.50 -12.53 11.72
N ARG A 169 13.22 -12.20 11.62
CA ARG A 169 12.21 -13.16 11.15
C ARG A 169 12.35 -13.38 9.65
N VAL A 170 12.13 -14.60 9.20
CA VAL A 170 12.01 -14.91 7.76
C VAL A 170 10.56 -14.74 7.34
N GLN A 171 10.25 -13.58 6.75
CA GLN A 171 8.91 -13.15 6.35
C GLN A 171 8.92 -12.57 4.95
N TYR A 172 7.78 -12.72 4.25
CA TYR A 172 7.50 -12.08 2.98
C TYR A 172 6.09 -11.49 3.01
N PHE A 173 5.95 -10.27 2.52
CA PHE A 173 4.68 -9.56 2.44
C PHE A 173 4.35 -9.34 0.96
N ALA A 174 3.30 -9.99 0.47
CA ALA A 174 2.84 -9.85 -0.91
C ALA A 174 1.56 -9.04 -0.95
N GLY A 175 1.53 -7.95 -1.71
CA GLY A 175 0.33 -7.14 -1.93
C GLY A 175 -0.05 -7.13 -3.40
N THR A 176 -1.35 -7.26 -3.71
CA THR A 176 -1.90 -7.00 -5.05
C THR A 176 -3.09 -6.06 -4.97
N ALA A 177 -3.42 -5.43 -6.10
CA ALA A 177 -4.50 -4.48 -6.21
C ALA A 177 -5.42 -4.83 -7.37
N VAL A 178 -6.72 -4.60 -7.16
CA VAL A 178 -7.76 -4.54 -8.19
C VAL A 178 -8.17 -3.10 -8.34
N HIS A 179 -8.03 -2.54 -9.55
CA HIS A 179 -8.41 -1.15 -9.89
C HIS A 179 -8.04 -0.13 -8.79
N PRO A 180 -6.75 -0.04 -8.37
CA PRO A 180 -6.35 0.90 -7.34
C PRO A 180 -6.72 2.35 -7.66
N GLU A 181 -6.81 2.70 -8.95
CA GLU A 181 -7.22 4.01 -9.45
C GLU A 181 -8.72 4.33 -9.27
N LYS A 182 -9.55 3.33 -8.98
CA LYS A 182 -10.99 3.48 -8.72
C LYS A 182 -11.35 3.49 -7.24
N LEU A 183 -10.34 3.45 -6.37
CA LEU A 183 -10.56 3.59 -4.94
C LEU A 183 -11.07 5.00 -4.63
N THR A 184 -12.14 5.04 -3.86
CA THR A 184 -12.77 6.27 -3.37
C THR A 184 -12.47 6.41 -1.89
N ASP A 185 -12.48 7.66 -1.40
CA ASP A 185 -12.43 7.89 0.04
C ASP A 185 -13.74 7.43 0.71
N CYS A 186 -13.72 7.36 2.04
CA CYS A 186 -14.90 7.00 2.84
C CYS A 186 -15.82 8.20 3.11
N GLY A 187 -15.62 9.32 2.39
CA GLY A 187 -16.24 10.61 2.70
C GLY A 187 -15.66 11.28 3.94
N GLU A 188 -15.96 12.56 4.09
CA GLU A 188 -15.69 13.29 5.33
C GLU A 188 -16.66 12.81 6.44
N PRO A 189 -16.17 12.56 7.67
CA PRO A 189 -17.03 12.25 8.80
C PRO A 189 -18.07 13.36 9.05
N ALA A 190 -19.30 12.97 9.39
CA ALA A 190 -20.40 13.92 9.60
C ALA A 190 -20.15 14.93 10.74
N ASP A 191 -19.23 14.62 11.67
CA ASP A 191 -18.87 15.45 12.82
C ASP A 191 -17.53 16.17 12.64
N PHE A 192 -16.93 16.16 11.45
CA PHE A 192 -15.61 16.73 11.19
C PHE A 192 -15.49 18.19 11.68
N ASP A 193 -16.41 19.05 11.26
CA ASP A 193 -16.46 20.44 11.69
C ASP A 193 -16.72 20.58 13.20
N ALA A 194 -17.66 19.78 13.74
CA ALA A 194 -18.00 19.83 15.15
C ALA A 194 -16.81 19.44 16.06
N PHE A 195 -16.04 18.44 15.64
CA PHE A 195 -14.79 18.05 16.30
C PHE A 195 -13.80 19.22 16.30
N TRP A 196 -13.57 19.86 15.16
CA TRP A 196 -12.61 20.97 15.03
C TRP A 196 -13.05 22.22 15.78
N GLU A 197 -14.34 22.57 15.78
CA GLU A 197 -14.88 23.65 16.61
C GLU A 197 -14.60 23.41 18.10
N LYS A 198 -14.78 22.17 18.57
CA LYS A 198 -14.44 21.80 19.95
C LYS A 198 -12.94 21.93 20.24
N GLN A 199 -12.08 21.51 19.30
CA GLN A 199 -10.62 21.67 19.47
C GLN A 199 -10.20 23.15 19.49
N LYS A 200 -10.78 23.98 18.62
CA LYS A 200 -10.51 25.43 18.58
C LYS A 200 -10.93 26.12 19.88
N LYS A 201 -12.10 25.77 20.42
CA LYS A 201 -12.55 26.29 21.73
C LYS A 201 -11.59 25.91 22.85
N ARG A 202 -11.20 24.63 22.94
CA ARG A 202 -10.22 24.15 23.91
C ARG A 202 -8.85 24.85 23.75
N LEU A 203 -8.41 25.09 22.52
CA LEU A 203 -7.15 25.78 22.26
C LEU A 203 -7.21 27.25 22.69
N ALA A 204 -8.35 27.92 22.50
CA ALA A 204 -8.55 29.30 22.92
C ALA A 204 -8.50 29.48 24.45
N GLU A 205 -8.79 28.42 25.22
CA GLU A 205 -8.69 28.42 26.69
C GLU A 205 -7.23 28.30 27.17
N VAL A 206 -6.29 27.86 26.32
CA VAL A 206 -4.89 27.73 26.69
C VAL A 206 -4.19 29.09 26.49
N PRO A 207 -3.71 29.75 27.56
CA PRO A 207 -3.00 31.01 27.42
C PRO A 207 -1.71 30.81 26.64
N PHE A 208 -1.52 31.63 25.61
CA PHE A 208 -0.31 31.63 24.81
C PHE A 208 0.73 32.58 25.41
N GLU A 209 1.73 32.05 26.10
CA GLU A 209 2.75 32.83 26.84
C GLU A 209 4.01 33.17 26.02
N GLY A 210 4.06 32.77 24.73
CA GLY A 210 5.22 32.98 23.88
C GLY A 210 5.18 34.28 23.07
N LYS A 211 6.33 34.94 22.89
CA LYS A 211 6.50 35.91 21.79
C LYS A 211 6.81 35.16 20.50
N VAL A 212 5.85 35.03 19.59
CA VAL A 212 6.12 34.54 18.23
C VAL A 212 6.75 35.68 17.44
N THR A 213 8.07 35.64 17.30
CA THR A 213 8.76 36.46 16.30
C THR A 213 8.71 35.73 14.97
N THR A 214 7.79 36.11 14.10
CA THR A 214 7.74 35.63 12.72
C THR A 214 8.90 36.27 11.97
N GLY A 215 10.07 35.62 11.99
CA GLY A 215 11.18 36.00 11.13
C GLY A 215 10.84 35.63 9.69
N LEU A 216 10.91 36.60 8.77
CA LEU A 216 11.03 36.29 7.34
C LEU A 216 12.28 35.42 7.17
N VAL A 217 12.10 34.13 6.90
CA VAL A 217 13.19 33.27 6.45
C VAL A 217 13.63 33.82 5.11
N LYS A 218 14.78 34.50 5.06
CA LYS A 218 15.37 34.93 3.80
C LYS A 218 15.68 33.67 3.00
N THR A 219 14.92 33.41 1.94
CA THR A 219 15.31 32.42 0.94
C THR A 219 16.61 32.90 0.32
N VAL A 220 17.69 32.13 0.49
CA VAL A 220 18.98 32.41 -0.12
C VAL A 220 18.81 32.32 -1.64
N LYS A 221 18.68 33.47 -2.31
CA LYS A 221 19.01 33.55 -3.73
C LYS A 221 20.53 33.73 -3.82
N ASN A 222 21.18 32.69 -4.33
CA ASN A 222 22.60 32.61 -4.70
C ASN A 222 23.57 32.52 -3.52
N GLY A 223 23.72 31.29 -3.02
CA GLY A 223 24.57 30.94 -1.89
C GLY A 223 25.97 31.56 -1.90
N LYS A 224 26.26 32.28 -0.83
CA LYS A 224 27.57 32.40 -0.19
C LYS A 224 27.32 32.90 1.23
N ILE A 225 27.88 32.18 2.20
CA ILE A 225 27.91 32.54 3.62
C ILE A 225 29.04 33.54 3.81
#